data_AF-V4AJ23-F1
#
_entry.id   AF-V4AJ23-F1
#
_cell.length_a   1.000
_cell.length_b   1.000
_cell.length_c   1.000
_cell.angle_alpha   90.00
_cell.angle_beta   90.00
_cell.angle_gamma   90.00
#
_symmetry.space_group_name_H-M   'P 1'
#
loop_
_entity.id
_entity.type
_entity.pdbx_description
1 polymer ?
#
loop_
_entity_poly.entity_id
_entity_poly.type
_entity_poly.pdbx_seq_one_letter_code
_entity_poly.pdbx_strand_id
1 'polypeptide(L)'
;LESIGEKDDPGLPINCPYRLALKLSNIAENHMGGSTGALYSMFLTSGAASLKQDISRVSWCRALEQGINAIKKYGGAEEGDRTMEFRCISSHQRKLRQIYTPLLNIFFVLQTATEKAQATSSMKAQAGRASYVRSDRLTQPDPGATAVSIWIKALVETFKIYSS
;
A
#
# COMPACT_ATOMS: atom_id res chain seq x y z
N LEU A 1 1.12 13.20 -15.47
CA LEU A 1 1.38 13.82 -14.15
C LEU A 1 1.10 15.33 -14.18
N GLU A 2 1.36 16.03 -15.30
CA GLU A 2 1.04 17.47 -15.49
C GLU A 2 -0.44 17.84 -15.21
N SER A 3 -1.36 16.87 -15.26
CA SER A 3 -2.79 17.06 -14.98
C SER A 3 -3.18 16.97 -13.49
N ILE A 4 -2.21 16.79 -12.58
CA ILE A 4 -2.43 16.62 -11.14
C ILE A 4 -1.92 17.86 -10.39
N GLY A 5 -1.98 19.05 -11.00
CA GLY A 5 -1.56 20.31 -10.38
C GLY A 5 -0.05 20.41 -10.09
N GLU A 6 0.32 21.47 -9.38
CA GLU A 6 1.70 21.69 -8.94
C GLU A 6 2.03 20.79 -7.76
N LYS A 7 3.33 20.57 -7.50
CA LYS A 7 3.78 19.73 -6.37
C LYS A 7 3.18 20.20 -5.03
N ASP A 8 3.03 21.51 -4.87
CA ASP A 8 2.56 22.13 -3.63
C ASP A 8 1.03 22.35 -3.62
N ASP A 9 0.37 22.24 -4.77
CA ASP A 9 -1.09 22.24 -4.90
C ASP A 9 -1.54 21.26 -5.99
N PRO A 10 -1.61 19.96 -5.67
CA PRO A 10 -1.84 18.94 -6.69
C PRO A 10 -3.30 18.87 -7.20
N GLY A 11 -4.15 19.87 -6.92
CA GLY A 11 -5.56 19.88 -7.35
C GLY A 11 -6.35 18.63 -6.90
N LEU A 12 -5.85 17.94 -5.88
CA LEU A 12 -6.43 16.71 -5.36
C LEU A 12 -7.53 17.04 -4.36
N PRO A 13 -8.62 16.25 -4.29
CA PRO A 13 -9.72 16.49 -3.36
C PRO A 13 -9.34 16.06 -1.92
N ILE A 14 -8.31 16.68 -1.34
CA ILE A 14 -7.70 16.31 -0.05
C ILE A 14 -8.68 16.40 1.13
N ASN A 15 -9.72 17.22 1.02
CA ASN A 15 -10.76 17.36 2.04
C ASN A 15 -11.80 16.23 2.02
N CYS A 16 -11.73 15.30 1.07
CA CYS A 16 -12.67 14.18 0.95
C CYS A 16 -11.91 12.87 0.68
N PRO A 17 -11.52 12.11 1.71
CA PRO A 17 -10.74 10.88 1.56
C PRO A 17 -11.32 9.86 0.58
N TYR A 18 -12.66 9.73 0.52
CA TYR A 18 -13.35 8.91 -0.48
C TYR A 18 -13.00 9.33 -1.92
N ARG A 19 -13.18 10.63 -2.24
CA ARG A 19 -12.87 11.17 -3.57
C ARG A 19 -11.38 11.15 -3.87
N LEU A 20 -10.55 11.39 -2.85
CA LEU A 20 -9.10 11.32 -2.96
C LEU A 20 -8.64 9.92 -3.36
N ALA A 21 -9.13 8.89 -2.67
CA ALA A 21 -8.80 7.50 -2.98
C ALA A 21 -9.22 7.12 -4.41
N LEU A 22 -10.41 7.52 -4.86
CA LEU A 22 -10.86 7.28 -6.24
C LEU A 22 -10.02 8.03 -7.28
N LYS A 23 -9.64 9.28 -6.99
CA LYS A 23 -8.79 10.06 -7.89
C LYS A 23 -7.39 9.45 -8.01
N LEU A 24 -6.80 9.04 -6.88
CA LEU A 24 -5.51 8.34 -6.85
C LEU A 24 -5.57 6.99 -7.56
N SER A 25 -6.68 6.26 -7.42
CA SER A 25 -6.91 5.00 -8.14
C SER A 25 -6.85 5.22 -9.66
N ASN A 26 -7.59 6.21 -10.15
CA ASN A 26 -7.62 6.55 -11.57
C ASN A 26 -6.24 7.01 -12.08
N ILE A 27 -5.49 7.77 -11.26
CA ILE A 27 -4.11 8.15 -11.58
C ILE A 27 -3.21 6.91 -11.67
N ALA A 28 -3.30 6.00 -10.71
CA ALA A 28 -2.49 4.79 -10.69
C ALA A 28 -2.73 3.91 -11.92
N GLU A 29 -4.00 3.72 -12.29
CA GLU A 29 -4.41 2.94 -13.45
C GLU A 29 -3.87 3.52 -14.76
N ASN A 30 -3.99 4.83 -14.94
CA ASN A 30 -3.67 5.50 -16.20
C ASN A 30 -2.19 5.89 -16.35
N HIS A 31 -1.45 6.06 -15.26
CA HIS A 31 -0.09 6.62 -15.32
C HIS A 31 1.02 5.74 -14.76
N MET A 32 0.75 4.74 -13.90
CA MET A 32 1.82 3.86 -13.39
C MET A 32 2.16 2.74 -14.37
N GLY A 33 1.19 2.33 -15.20
CA GLY A 33 1.33 1.26 -16.18
C GLY A 33 1.54 -0.13 -15.57
N GLY A 34 1.34 -1.16 -16.40
CA GLY A 34 1.55 -2.56 -16.03
C GLY A 34 0.66 -3.07 -14.89
N SER A 35 1.04 -4.22 -14.32
CA SER A 35 0.31 -4.85 -13.22
C SER A 35 0.29 -4.00 -11.94
N THR A 36 1.35 -3.24 -11.68
CA THR A 36 1.48 -2.36 -10.52
C THR A 36 0.39 -1.29 -10.48
N GLY A 37 0.13 -0.61 -11.61
CA GLY A 37 -0.94 0.38 -11.70
C GLY A 37 -2.33 -0.22 -11.44
N ALA A 38 -2.61 -1.40 -12.00
CA ALA A 38 -3.86 -2.12 -11.76
C ALA A 38 -4.02 -2.54 -10.28
N LEU A 39 -2.96 -3.02 -9.63
CA LEU A 39 -2.98 -3.40 -8.22
C LEU A 39 -3.24 -2.20 -7.30
N TYR A 40 -2.58 -1.06 -7.54
CA TYR A 40 -2.86 0.16 -6.76
C TYR A 40 -4.25 0.73 -7.04
N SER A 41 -4.69 0.74 -8.30
CA SER A 41 -6.06 1.16 -8.65
C SER A 41 -7.10 0.34 -7.89
N MET A 42 -6.93 -0.97 -7.88
CA MET A 42 -7.79 -1.91 -7.18
C MET A 42 -7.76 -1.72 -5.65
N PHE A 43 -6.56 -1.56 -5.07
CA PHE A 43 -6.38 -1.26 -3.64
C PHE A 43 -7.18 -0.03 -3.23
N LEU A 44 -6.99 1.07 -3.97
CA LEU A 44 -7.56 2.36 -3.67
C LEU A 44 -9.08 2.39 -3.89
N THR A 45 -9.56 1.82 -4.99
CA THR A 45 -11.00 1.74 -5.28
C THR A 45 -11.73 0.88 -4.25
N SER A 46 -11.17 -0.27 -3.89
CA SER A 46 -11.79 -1.16 -2.90
C SER A 46 -11.79 -0.52 -1.52
N GLY A 47 -10.70 0.16 -1.13
CA GLY A 47 -10.64 0.87 0.15
C GLY A 47 -11.56 2.08 0.23
N ALA A 48 -11.75 2.80 -0.88
CA ALA A 48 -12.59 3.99 -0.94
C ALA A 48 -14.03 3.72 -0.46
N ALA A 49 -14.57 2.54 -0.74
CA ALA A 49 -15.92 2.16 -0.33
C ALA A 49 -16.15 2.32 1.19
N SER A 50 -15.13 2.03 2.01
CA SER A 50 -15.18 2.18 3.47
C SER A 50 -15.13 3.63 3.95
N LEU A 51 -14.67 4.57 3.12
CA LEU A 51 -14.52 5.99 3.47
C LEU A 51 -15.69 6.85 3.00
N LYS A 52 -16.71 6.24 2.38
CA LYS A 52 -17.83 6.96 1.78
C LYS A 52 -18.77 7.59 2.82
N GLN A 53 -18.94 6.93 3.97
CA GLN A 53 -19.91 7.34 5.00
C GLN A 53 -19.25 8.11 6.15
N ASP A 54 -18.06 7.70 6.56
CA ASP A 54 -17.30 8.35 7.63
C ASP A 54 -15.79 8.15 7.43
N ILE A 55 -15.00 8.95 8.14
CA ILE A 55 -13.53 8.95 8.09
C ILE A 55 -12.92 8.55 9.45
N SER A 56 -13.66 7.80 10.27
CA SER A 56 -13.18 7.33 11.56
C SER A 56 -11.97 6.41 11.40
N ARG A 57 -11.22 6.22 12.50
CA ARG A 57 -10.12 5.25 12.58
C ARG A 57 -10.57 3.85 12.12
N VAL A 58 -11.79 3.44 12.48
CA VAL A 58 -12.34 2.13 12.11
C VAL A 58 -12.55 2.06 10.59
N SER A 59 -13.09 3.11 9.98
CA SER A 59 -13.32 3.18 8.54
C SER A 59 -12.02 3.22 7.74
N TRP A 60 -10.97 3.89 8.23
CA TRP A 60 -9.62 3.79 7.66
C TRP A 60 -9.03 2.38 7.76
N CYS A 61 -9.18 1.70 8.91
CA CYS A 61 -8.72 0.32 9.05
C CYS A 61 -9.46 -0.62 8.08
N ARG A 62 -10.77 -0.44 7.93
CA ARG A 62 -11.59 -1.19 6.96
C ARG A 62 -11.19 -0.88 5.52
N ALA A 63 -10.87 0.36 5.20
CA ALA A 63 -10.40 0.76 3.88
C ALA A 63 -9.10 0.02 3.50
N LEU A 64 -8.13 -0.01 4.41
CA LEU A 64 -6.89 -0.77 4.23
C LEU A 64 -7.18 -2.27 4.06
N GLU A 65 -8.05 -2.84 4.89
CA GLU A 65 -8.43 -4.25 4.82
C GLU A 65 -9.10 -4.62 3.50
N GLN A 66 -10.07 -3.82 3.03
CA GLN A 66 -10.74 -4.05 1.76
C GLN A 66 -9.78 -3.93 0.57
N GLY A 67 -8.89 -2.93 0.58
CA GLY A 67 -7.85 -2.79 -0.43
C GLY A 67 -6.92 -4.01 -0.50
N ILE A 68 -6.41 -4.45 0.66
CA ILE A 68 -5.50 -5.61 0.74
C ILE A 68 -6.21 -6.87 0.29
N ASN A 69 -7.44 -7.10 0.74
CA ASN A 69 -8.21 -8.28 0.36
C ASN A 69 -8.51 -8.31 -1.15
N ALA A 70 -8.75 -7.17 -1.78
CA ALA A 70 -8.93 -7.09 -3.22
C ALA A 70 -7.67 -7.51 -3.97
N ILE A 71 -6.49 -6.98 -3.60
CA ILE A 71 -5.22 -7.41 -4.19
C ILE A 71 -4.95 -8.89 -3.95
N LYS A 72 -5.19 -9.41 -2.75
CA LYS A 72 -5.01 -10.84 -2.48
C LYS A 72 -5.93 -11.71 -3.34
N LYS A 73 -7.18 -11.27 -3.53
CA LYS A 73 -8.18 -12.01 -4.31
C LYS A 73 -7.89 -12.00 -5.82
N TYR A 74 -7.44 -10.88 -6.37
CA TYR A 74 -7.34 -10.70 -7.82
C TYR A 74 -5.91 -10.57 -8.35
N GLY A 75 -4.93 -10.34 -7.47
CA GLY A 75 -3.51 -10.20 -7.82
C GLY A 75 -2.78 -11.53 -8.01
N GLY A 76 -3.32 -12.63 -7.48
CA GLY A 76 -2.82 -13.99 -7.71
C GLY A 76 -1.46 -14.33 -7.10
N ALA A 77 -0.82 -13.40 -6.38
CA ALA A 77 0.46 -13.60 -5.72
C ALA A 77 0.31 -14.01 -4.26
N GLU A 78 1.09 -15.00 -3.85
CA GLU A 78 1.20 -15.50 -2.48
C GLU A 78 2.46 -14.99 -1.77
N GLU A 79 2.50 -15.23 -0.46
CA GLU A 79 3.70 -14.94 0.33
C GLU A 79 4.87 -15.77 -0.18
N GLY A 80 6.00 -15.11 -0.46
CA GLY A 80 7.19 -15.75 -1.03
C GLY A 80 7.34 -15.59 -2.55
N ASP A 81 6.33 -15.08 -3.26
CA ASP A 81 6.38 -14.95 -4.73
C ASP A 81 7.28 -13.80 -5.23
N ARG A 82 7.90 -13.04 -4.31
CA ARG A 82 8.68 -11.83 -4.58
C ARG A 82 7.84 -10.79 -5.33
N THR A 83 6.84 -10.26 -4.64
CA THR A 83 5.94 -9.24 -5.16
C THR A 83 5.59 -8.20 -4.10
N MET A 84 4.66 -7.30 -4.42
CA MET A 84 4.13 -6.28 -3.53
C MET A 84 3.51 -6.89 -2.25
N GLU A 85 4.21 -6.78 -1.12
CA GLU A 85 3.86 -7.45 0.13
C GLU A 85 2.93 -6.61 1.01
N PHE A 86 1.64 -6.61 0.71
CA PHE A 86 0.62 -5.93 1.53
C PHE A 86 0.21 -6.71 2.79
N ARG A 87 0.57 -8.00 2.92
CA ARG A 87 0.14 -8.85 4.03
C ARG A 87 0.84 -8.47 5.34
N CYS A 88 1.97 -7.74 5.29
CA CYS A 88 2.59 -7.12 6.46
C CYS A 88 1.64 -6.19 7.23
N ILE A 89 0.69 -5.54 6.53
CA ILE A 89 -0.34 -4.69 7.13
C ILE A 89 -1.45 -5.57 7.73
N SER A 90 -1.78 -6.69 7.07
CA SER A 90 -2.86 -7.59 7.50
C SER A 90 -2.64 -8.23 8.87
N SER A 91 -1.39 -8.59 9.21
CA SER A 91 -1.03 -9.16 10.51
C SER A 91 -1.25 -8.20 11.69
N HIS A 92 -1.39 -6.89 11.40
CA HIS A 92 -1.56 -5.85 12.41
C HIS A 92 -2.97 -5.24 12.44
N GLN A 93 -3.87 -5.62 11.52
CA GLN A 93 -5.21 -5.02 11.38
C GLN A 93 -6.06 -5.11 12.66
N ARG A 94 -6.03 -6.24 13.36
CA ARG A 94 -6.79 -6.42 14.60
C ARG A 94 -6.32 -5.46 15.70
N LYS A 95 -5.01 -5.20 15.76
CA LYS A 95 -4.43 -4.21 16.67
C LYS A 95 -4.79 -2.79 16.22
N LEU A 96 -4.68 -2.47 14.93
CA LEU A 96 -4.98 -1.13 14.40
C LEU A 96 -6.43 -0.67 14.65
N ARG A 97 -7.38 -1.61 14.72
CA ARG A 97 -8.81 -1.36 15.01
C ARG A 97 -9.13 -1.01 16.47
N GLN A 98 -8.24 -1.26 17.42
CA GLN A 98 -8.51 -0.98 18.83
C GLN A 98 -8.41 0.53 19.11
N ILE A 99 -9.41 1.09 19.81
CA ILE A 99 -9.57 2.53 20.07
C ILE A 99 -8.34 3.12 20.78
N TYR A 100 -7.72 2.35 21.67
CA TYR A 100 -6.55 2.74 22.45
C TYR A 100 -5.22 2.28 21.86
N THR A 101 -5.19 1.85 20.59
CA THR A 101 -3.93 1.36 20.03
C THR A 101 -2.89 2.48 19.98
N PRO A 102 -1.78 2.34 20.73
CA PRO A 102 -0.71 3.33 20.72
C PRO A 102 -0.10 3.43 19.32
N LEU A 103 0.46 4.60 19.01
CA LEU A 103 1.27 4.83 17.80
C LEU A 103 2.33 3.73 17.61
N LEU A 104 2.80 3.12 18.70
CA LEU A 104 3.71 1.97 18.71
C LEU A 104 3.32 0.86 17.71
N ASN A 105 2.02 0.64 17.45
CA ASN A 105 1.59 -0.40 16.51
C ASN A 105 1.81 -0.05 15.03
N ILE A 106 1.85 1.23 14.64
CA ILE A 106 2.15 1.59 13.24
C ILE A 106 3.65 1.49 12.94
N PHE A 107 4.50 1.67 13.96
CA PHE A 107 5.94 1.41 13.86
C PHE A 107 6.24 -0.06 13.58
N PHE A 108 5.55 -0.99 14.25
CA PHE A 108 5.68 -2.42 13.96
C PHE A 108 5.25 -2.77 12.53
N VAL A 109 4.22 -2.10 11.99
CA VAL A 109 3.82 -2.25 10.59
C VAL A 109 4.95 -1.80 9.65
N LEU A 110 5.57 -0.64 9.91
CA LEU A 110 6.71 -0.16 9.12
C LEU A 110 7.91 -1.10 9.21
N GLN A 111 8.27 -1.54 10.41
CA GLN A 111 9.37 -2.47 10.61
C GLN A 111 9.11 -3.76 9.82
N THR A 112 7.93 -4.36 9.97
CA THR A 112 7.55 -5.59 9.26
C THR A 112 7.57 -5.38 7.75
N ALA A 113 7.03 -4.25 7.25
CA ALA A 113 7.04 -3.95 5.81
C ALA A 113 8.47 -3.80 5.27
N THR A 114 9.36 -3.15 6.04
CA THR A 114 10.76 -2.96 5.67
C THR A 114 11.51 -4.29 5.64
N GLU A 115 11.36 -5.11 6.67
CA GLU A 115 11.98 -6.44 6.76
C GLU A 115 11.48 -7.37 5.65
N LYS A 116 10.16 -7.40 5.40
CA LYS A 116 9.58 -8.20 4.32
C LYS A 116 10.05 -7.73 2.94
N ALA A 117 10.14 -6.42 2.70
CA ALA A 117 10.70 -5.88 1.48
C ALA A 117 12.17 -6.30 1.30
N GLN A 118 13.00 -6.18 2.34
CA GLN A 118 14.40 -6.61 2.27
C GLN A 118 14.55 -8.10 2.01
N ALA A 119 13.75 -8.93 2.68
CA ALA A 119 13.77 -10.39 2.52
C ALA A 119 13.49 -10.84 1.08
N THR A 120 12.79 -10.04 0.27
CA THR A 120 12.53 -10.39 -1.14
C THR A 120 13.79 -10.49 -1.99
N SER A 121 14.90 -9.86 -1.58
CA SER A 121 16.19 -9.90 -2.29
C SER A 121 16.77 -11.32 -2.45
N SER A 122 16.47 -12.22 -1.52
CA SER A 122 16.92 -13.62 -1.55
C SER A 122 15.85 -14.57 -2.11
N MET A 123 14.68 -14.07 -2.50
CA MET A 123 13.57 -14.88 -3.00
C MET A 123 13.65 -15.11 -4.51
N LYS A 124 13.16 -16.27 -4.95
CA LYS A 124 12.90 -16.56 -6.36
C LYS A 124 11.54 -15.98 -6.74
N ALA A 125 11.50 -15.17 -7.80
CA ALA A 125 10.23 -14.65 -8.32
C ALA A 125 9.38 -15.77 -8.94
N GLN A 126 8.13 -15.87 -8.48
CA GLN A 126 7.13 -16.81 -9.01
C GLN A 126 6.02 -16.07 -9.76
N ALA A 127 5.90 -14.75 -9.58
CA ALA A 127 4.89 -13.92 -10.20
C ALA A 127 5.46 -12.62 -10.78
N GLY A 128 4.68 -11.96 -11.64
CA GLY A 128 5.05 -10.70 -12.27
C GLY A 128 6.20 -10.83 -13.27
N ARG A 129 6.71 -9.70 -13.76
CA ARG A 129 7.79 -9.68 -14.77
C ARG A 129 9.13 -10.18 -14.24
N ALA A 130 9.33 -10.16 -12.92
CA ALA A 130 10.54 -10.66 -12.29
C ALA A 130 10.69 -12.18 -12.47
N SER A 131 9.59 -12.93 -12.62
CA SER A 131 9.66 -14.40 -12.84
C SER A 131 10.29 -14.79 -14.18
N TYR A 132 10.41 -13.85 -15.13
CA TYR A 132 11.09 -14.07 -16.41
C TYR A 132 12.61 -13.94 -16.31
N VAL A 133 13.11 -13.43 -15.19
CA VAL A 133 14.53 -13.18 -14.97
C VAL A 133 15.12 -14.32 -14.14
N ARG A 134 16.34 -14.73 -14.47
CA ARG A 134 17.06 -15.75 -13.70
C ARG A 134 17.28 -15.27 -12.26
N SER A 135 17.10 -16.17 -11.29
CA SER A 135 17.17 -15.84 -9.86
C SER A 135 18.52 -15.30 -9.41
N ASP A 136 19.62 -15.70 -10.06
CA ASP A 136 20.97 -15.20 -9.79
C ASP A 136 21.18 -13.72 -10.17
N ARG A 137 20.29 -13.16 -10.99
CA ARG A 137 20.29 -11.73 -11.36
C ARG A 137 19.39 -10.88 -10.46
N LEU A 138 18.60 -11.51 -9.61
CA LEU A 138 17.60 -10.86 -8.77
C LEU A 138 18.14 -10.65 -7.35
N THR A 139 19.19 -9.85 -7.19
CA THR A 139 19.90 -9.67 -5.89
C THR A 139 19.41 -8.49 -5.06
N GLN A 140 18.60 -7.61 -5.64
CA GLN A 140 18.03 -6.44 -4.95
C GLN A 140 16.62 -6.74 -4.43
N PRO A 141 16.09 -5.99 -3.44
CA PRO A 141 14.68 -6.08 -3.06
C PRO A 141 13.72 -5.92 -4.25
N ASP A 142 12.58 -6.59 -4.19
CA ASP A 142 11.48 -6.42 -5.14
C ASP A 142 10.98 -4.96 -5.10
N PRO A 143 10.93 -4.27 -6.25
CA PRO A 143 10.52 -2.87 -6.29
C PRO A 143 9.07 -2.65 -5.83
N GLY A 144 8.18 -3.64 -6.00
CA GLY A 144 6.80 -3.57 -5.50
C GLY A 144 6.75 -3.61 -3.96
N ALA A 145 7.48 -4.55 -3.35
CA ALA A 145 7.60 -4.62 -1.89
C ALA A 145 8.28 -3.37 -1.30
N THR A 146 9.33 -2.86 -1.97
CA THR A 146 10.00 -1.62 -1.58
C THR A 146 9.07 -0.40 -1.69
N ALA A 147 8.27 -0.30 -2.75
CA ALA A 147 7.28 0.78 -2.86
C ALA A 147 6.29 0.76 -1.69
N VAL A 148 5.87 -0.43 -1.24
CA VAL A 148 4.99 -0.57 -0.08
C VAL A 148 5.63 -0.07 1.22
N SER A 149 6.87 -0.45 1.50
CA SER A 149 7.56 0.04 2.70
C SER A 149 7.75 1.55 2.68
N ILE A 150 7.98 2.16 1.50
CA ILE A 150 8.15 3.62 1.35
C ILE A 150 6.87 4.39 1.73
N TRP A 151 5.71 4.04 1.17
CA TRP A 151 4.49 4.80 1.50
C TRP A 151 4.01 4.52 2.93
N ILE A 152 4.24 3.33 3.49
CA ILE A 152 4.01 3.07 4.92
C ILE A 152 4.90 3.95 5.80
N LYS A 153 6.19 4.11 5.42
CA LYS A 153 7.11 5.01 6.12
C LYS A 153 6.59 6.45 6.13
N ALA A 154 6.14 6.94 4.98
CA ALA A 154 5.56 8.27 4.86
C ALA A 154 4.34 8.46 5.77
N LEU A 155 3.46 7.46 5.88
CA LEU A 155 2.34 7.49 6.82
C LEU A 155 2.82 7.60 8.28
N VAL A 156 3.79 6.76 8.69
CA VAL A 156 4.32 6.76 10.06
C VAL A 156 4.97 8.10 10.40
N GLU A 157 5.74 8.67 9.49
CA GLU A 157 6.37 9.99 9.66
C GLU A 157 5.31 11.09 9.80
N THR A 158 4.25 11.03 8.99
CA THR A 158 3.12 11.96 9.10
C THR A 158 2.44 11.83 10.48
N PHE A 159 2.17 10.61 10.95
CA PHE A 159 1.56 10.41 12.27
C PHE A 159 2.43 10.92 13.42
N LYS A 160 3.77 10.82 13.33
CA LYS A 160 4.65 11.41 14.34
C LYS A 160 4.46 12.92 14.45
N ILE A 161 4.42 13.61 13.31
CA ILE A 161 4.30 15.07 13.26
C ILE A 161 3.01 15.54 13.91
N TYR A 162 1.87 14.89 13.62
CA TYR A 162 0.56 15.30 14.11
C TYR A 162 0.17 14.72 15.48
N SER A 163 1.01 13.87 16.07
CA SER A 163 0.79 13.33 17.42
C SER A 163 1.77 13.88 18.46
N SER A 164 2.65 14.79 18.04
CA SER A 164 3.56 15.57 18.90
C SER A 164 2.92 16.91 19.21
#